data_AF-A0A2D9M3T1-F1
#
_entry.id   AF-A0A2D9M3T1-F1
#
_cell.length_a   1.000
_cell.length_b   1.000
_cell.length_c   1.000
_cell.angle_alpha   90.00
_cell.angle_beta   90.00
_cell.angle_gamma   90.00
#
_symmetry.space_group_name_H-M   'P 1'
#
loop_
_entity.id
_entity.type
_entity.pdbx_description
1 polymer ?
#
loop_
_entity_poly.entity_id
_entity_poly.type
_entity_poly.pdbx_seq_one_letter_code
_entity_poly.pdbx_strand_id
1 'polypeptide(L)' 'TVRQSVENAQALDALAEMALGTYAISADKVAPLEKYILEKHYQRKHGNTSYYGQR' A
#
# COMPACT_ATOMS: atom_id res chain seq x y z
N THR A 1 11.90 -11.99 4.21
CA THR A 1 12.55 -13.10 3.46
C THR A 1 12.69 -12.71 2.00
N VAL A 2 13.51 -13.41 1.21
CA VAL A 2 13.64 -13.14 -0.24
C VAL A 2 12.28 -13.18 -0.95
N ARG A 3 11.41 -14.14 -0.58
CA ARG A 3 10.04 -14.22 -1.11
C ARG A 3 9.23 -12.96 -0.82
N GLN A 4 9.22 -12.48 0.42
CA GLN A 4 8.51 -11.25 0.80
C GLN A 4 9.06 -10.02 0.06
N SER A 5 10.37 -9.98 -0.22
CA SER A 5 10.97 -8.90 -1.01
C SER A 5 10.42 -8.88 -2.44
N VAL A 6 10.27 -10.05 -3.07
CA VAL A 6 9.69 -10.17 -4.42
C VAL A 6 8.20 -9.78 -4.42
N GLU A 7 7.43 -10.23 -3.43
CA GLU A 7 6.02 -9.85 -3.27
C GLU A 7 5.84 -8.34 -3.10
N ASN A 8 6.71 -7.70 -2.31
CA ASN A 8 6.69 -6.25 -2.13
C ASN A 8 7.10 -5.51 -3.41
N ALA A 9 8.08 -6.01 -4.16
CA ALA A 9 8.48 -5.40 -5.43
C ALA A 9 7.33 -5.43 -6.45
N GLN A 10 6.63 -6.56 -6.56
CA GLN A 10 5.45 -6.69 -7.43
C GLN A 10 4.33 -5.71 -7.03
N ALA A 11 4.09 -5.55 -5.73
CA ALA A 11 3.10 -4.58 -5.25
C ALA A 11 3.52 -3.13 -5.56
N LEU A 12 4.82 -2.81 -5.42
CA LEU A 12 5.36 -1.49 -5.73
C LEU A 12 5.21 -1.13 -7.21
N ASP A 13 5.48 -2.07 -8.11
CA ASP A 13 5.32 -1.84 -9.56
C ASP A 13 3.87 -1.50 -9.93
N ALA A 14 2.90 -2.25 -9.39
CA ALA A 14 1.49 -1.96 -9.62
C ALA A 14 1.05 -0.59 -9.04
N LEU A 15 1.58 -0.22 -7.87
CA LEU A 15 1.33 1.10 -7.28
C LEU A 15 1.93 2.23 -8.14
N ALA A 16 3.12 2.03 -8.70
CA ALA A 16 3.78 3.01 -9.55
C ALA A 16 2.99 3.27 -10.84
N GLU A 17 2.45 2.24 -11.48
CA GLU A 17 1.59 2.37 -12.66
C GLU A 17 0.31 3.16 -12.34
N MET A 18 -0.39 2.82 -11.25
CA MET A 18 -1.59 3.55 -10.84
C MET A 18 -1.28 5.00 -10.45
N ALA A 19 -0.16 5.25 -9.77
CA ALA A 19 0.26 6.59 -9.40
C ALA A 19 0.57 7.42 -10.65
N LEU A 20 1.30 6.85 -11.62
CA LEU A 20 1.60 7.53 -12.89
C LEU A 20 0.31 7.96 -13.60
N GLY A 21 -0.67 7.05 -13.73
CA GLY A 21 -1.96 7.36 -14.32
C GLY A 21 -2.73 8.44 -13.54
N THR A 22 -2.70 8.39 -12.21
CA THR A 22 -3.34 9.39 -11.35
C THR A 22 -2.74 10.78 -11.57
N TYR A 23 -1.40 10.89 -11.56
CA TYR A 23 -0.71 12.15 -11.80
C TYR A 23 -0.94 12.67 -13.23
N ALA A 24 -1.06 11.78 -14.22
CA ALA A 24 -1.38 12.18 -15.59
C ALA A 24 -2.78 12.80 -15.72
N ILE A 25 -3.74 12.40 -14.87
CA ILE A 25 -5.14 12.87 -14.92
C ILE A 25 -5.34 14.16 -14.10
N SER A 26 -4.76 14.26 -12.91
CA SER A 26 -4.94 15.42 -12.02
C SER A 26 -3.83 15.53 -10.99
N ALA A 27 -2.65 15.95 -11.44
CA ALA A 27 -1.48 16.13 -10.59
C ALA A 27 -1.70 17.13 -9.43
N ASP A 28 -2.50 18.18 -9.66
CA ASP A 28 -2.76 19.27 -8.71
C ASP A 28 -3.71 18.88 -7.57
N LYS A 29 -4.45 17.79 -7.73
CA LYS A 29 -5.46 17.33 -6.76
C LYS A 29 -5.06 16.05 -6.02
N VAL A 30 -3.87 15.50 -6.31
CA VAL A 30 -3.38 14.32 -5.61
C VAL A 30 -3.00 14.69 -4.19
N ALA A 31 -3.67 14.07 -3.22
CA ALA A 31 -3.34 14.18 -1.81
C ALA A 31 -3.18 12.77 -1.20
N PRO A 32 -2.28 12.60 -0.21
CA PRO A 32 -2.23 11.36 0.55
C PRO A 32 -3.55 11.08 1.27
N LEU A 33 -3.87 9.80 1.45
CA LEU A 33 -4.94 9.37 2.35
C LEU A 33 -4.65 9.81 3.79
N GLU A 34 -5.71 9.94 4.58
CA GLU A 34 -5.61 10.29 5.99
C GLU A 34 -4.74 9.27 6.74
N LYS A 35 -3.87 9.78 7.62
CA LYS A 35 -2.87 8.97 8.35
C LYS A 35 -3.50 7.80 9.11
N TYR A 36 -4.68 7.98 9.69
CA TYR A 36 -5.35 6.92 10.47
C TYR A 36 -5.82 5.75 9.58
N ILE A 37 -6.14 6.00 8.31
CA ILE A 37 -6.50 4.97 7.34
C ILE A 37 -5.26 4.17 6.99
N LEU A 38 -4.17 4.86 6.63
CA LEU A 38 -2.89 4.23 6.32
C LEU A 38 -2.40 3.32 7.46
N GLU A 39 -2.45 3.84 8.70
CA GLU A 39 -2.09 3.09 9.90
C GLU A 39 -2.97 1.86 10.09
N LYS A 40 -4.30 2.02 9.99
CA LYS A 40 -5.25 0.90 10.12
C LYS A 40 -4.97 -0.21 9.10
N HIS A 41 -4.67 0.15 7.86
CA HIS A 41 -4.39 -0.81 6.78
C HIS A 41 -3.03 -1.51 6.98
N TYR A 42 -2.01 -0.79 7.43
CA TYR A 42 -0.71 -1.40 7.74
C TYR A 42 -0.83 -2.40 8.91
N GLN A 43 -1.43 -1.96 10.01
CA GLN A 43 -1.59 -2.75 11.23
C GLN A 43 -2.42 -4.02 11.00
N ARG A 44 -3.35 -4.02 10.03
CA ARG A 44 -4.14 -5.21 9.66
C ARG A 44 -3.28 -6.43 9.30
N LYS A 45 -2.15 -6.23 8.62
CA LYS A 45 -1.25 -7.32 8.19
C LYS A 45 0.05 -7.38 8.99
N HIS A 46 0.51 -6.24 9.50
CA HIS A 46 1.83 -6.11 10.12
C HIS A 46 1.79 -5.74 11.60
N GLY A 47 0.60 -5.54 12.17
CA GLY A 47 0.43 -5.18 13.57
C GLY A 47 0.55 -6.35 14.53
N ASN A 48 0.74 -6.00 15.81
CA ASN A 48 0.87 -6.95 16.91
C ASN A 48 -0.37 -7.87 17.05
N THR A 49 -1.53 -7.41 16.59
CA THR A 49 -2.80 -8.14 16.52
C THR A 49 -3.27 -8.33 15.08
N SER A 50 -2.34 -8.55 14.14
CA SER A 50 -2.69 -8.82 12.74
C SER A 50 -3.69 -9.97 12.65
N TYR A 51 -4.87 -9.67 12.11
CA TYR A 51 -6.01 -10.59 12.04
C TYR A 51 -6.14 -11.23 10.64
N TYR A 52 -5.29 -10.84 9.69
CA TYR A 52 -5.20 -11.47 8.39
C TYR A 52 -4.27 -12.68 8.48
N GLY A 53 -4.83 -13.89 8.46
CA GLY A 53 -4.09 -15.15 8.63
C GLY A 53 -4.40 -15.91 9.93
N GLN A 54 -5.33 -15.43 10.77
CA GLN A 54 -5.93 -16.25 11.82
C GLN A 54 -6.71 -17.40 11.15
N ARG A 55 -6.20 -18.61 11.32
CA ARG A 55 -6.99 -19.84 11.27
C ARG A 55 -7.44 -20.17 12.68
#